data_AF-A0A7X1QUQ3-F1
#
_entry.id   AF-A0A7X1QUQ3-F1
#
_cell.length_a   1.000
_cell.length_b   1.000
_cell.length_c   1.000
_cell.angle_alpha   90.00
_cell.angle_beta   90.00
_cell.angle_gamma   90.00
#
_symmetry.space_group_name_H-M   'P 1'
#
loop_
_entity.id
_entity.type
_entity.pdbx_description
1 polymer ?
#
loop_
_entity_poly.entity_id
_entity_poly.type
_entity_poly.pdbx_seq_one_letter_code
_entity_poly.pdbx_strand_id
1 'polypeptide(L)' 'MEEILDKYQLNPTNCVFLGDSEDNTIAAETLDVKSYDAVYVLKKIE' A
#
# COMPACT_ATOMS: atom_id res chain seq x y z
N MET A 1 -5.67 -0.64 -7.08
CA MET A 1 -4.73 0.37 -6.55
C MET A 1 -4.45 1.45 -7.58
N GLU A 2 -4.18 1.09 -8.85
CA GLU A 2 -4.02 2.06 -9.96
C GLU A 2 -5.14 3.10 -10.03
N GLU A 3 -6.41 2.70 -9.93
CA GLU A 3 -7.54 3.64 -9.99
C GLU A 3 -7.47 4.74 -8.90
N ILE A 4 -6.99 4.40 -7.70
CA ILE A 4 -6.81 5.37 -6.61
C ILE A 4 -5.64 6.30 -6.92
N LEU A 5 -4.53 5.76 -7.43
CA LEU A 5 -3.37 6.56 -7.82
C LEU A 5 -3.73 7.55 -8.93
N ASP A 6 -4.45 7.09 -9.96
CA ASP A 6 -4.90 7.93 -11.07
C ASP A 6 -5.91 8.99 -10.65
N LYS A 7 -6.93 8.60 -9.85
CA LYS A 7 -7.97 9.52 -9.37
C LYS A 7 -7.40 10.71 -8.60
N TYR A 8 -6.34 10.48 -7.83
CA TYR A 8 -5.71 11.51 -7.01
C TYR A 8 -4.39 12.02 -7.59
N GLN A 9 -4.01 11.59 -8.80
CA GLN A 9 -2.74 11.93 -9.46
C GLN A 9 -1.52 11.72 -8.55
N LEU A 10 -1.52 10.61 -7.81
CA LEU A 10 -0.48 10.29 -6.84
C LEU A 10 0.71 9.65 -7.53
N ASN A 11 1.91 10.01 -7.07
CA ASN A 11 3.11 9.28 -7.45
C ASN A 11 3.21 7.99 -6.61
N PRO A 12 3.24 6.80 -7.23
CA PRO A 12 3.36 5.52 -6.52
C PRO A 12 4.54 5.47 -5.55
N THR A 13 5.68 6.06 -5.92
CA THR A 13 6.92 6.05 -5.12
C THR A 13 6.79 6.82 -3.80
N ASN A 14 5.83 7.74 -3.71
CA ASN A 14 5.51 8.51 -2.52
C ASN A 14 4.34 7.92 -1.71
N CYS A 15 3.80 6.78 -2.16
CA CYS A 15 2.67 6.14 -1.53
C CYS A 15 3.13 4.94 -0.70
N VAL A 16 2.36 4.68 0.35
CA VAL A 16 2.46 3.46 1.14
C VAL A 16 1.08 2.85 1.22
N PHE A 17 0.97 1.56 0.93
CA PHE A 17 -0.25 0.81 1.10
C PHE A 17 -0.23 0.06 2.44
N LEU A 18 -1.32 0.18 3.19
CA LEU A 18 -1.52 -0.50 4.46
C LEU A 18 -2.72 -1.42 4.33
N GLY A 19 -2.50 -2.72 4.51
CA GLY A 19 -3.58 -3.72 4.46
C GLY A 19 -3.13 -5.03 5.07
N ASP A 20 -4.04 -5.99 5.17
CA ASP A 20 -3.85 -7.29 5.81
C ASP A 20 -4.03 -8.47 4.83
N SER A 21 -4.26 -8.20 3.54
CA SER A 21 -4.46 -9.24 2.51
C SER A 21 -3.28 -9.39 1.56
N GLU A 22 -3.03 -10.64 1.15
CA GLU A 22 -1.95 -11.00 0.23
C GLU A 22 -2.16 -10.39 -1.17
N ASP A 23 -3.39 -10.38 -1.66
CA ASP A 23 -3.77 -9.75 -2.94
C ASP A 23 -3.37 -8.26 -3.01
N ASN A 24 -3.47 -7.55 -1.87
CA ASN A 24 -3.12 -6.15 -1.80
C ASN A 24 -1.60 -5.94 -1.83
N THR A 25 -0.82 -6.88 -1.27
CA THR A 25 0.64 -6.87 -1.34
C THR A 25 1.11 -7.06 -2.78
N ILE A 26 0.51 -8.02 -3.51
CA ILE A 26 0.83 -8.30 -4.92
C ILE A 26 0.50 -7.07 -5.79
N ALA A 27 -0.64 -6.43 -5.55
CA ALA A 27 -1.03 -5.22 -6.27
C ALA A 27 -0.07 -4.04 -6.00
N ALA A 28 0.44 -3.92 -4.77
CA ALA A 28 1.41 -2.88 -4.41
C ALA A 28 2.78 -3.12 -5.06
N GLU A 29 3.27 -4.36 -5.05
CA GLU A 29 4.53 -4.74 -5.70
C GLU A 29 4.50 -4.49 -7.20
N THR A 30 3.39 -4.81 -7.87
CA THR A 30 3.21 -4.56 -9.31
C THR A 30 3.33 -3.07 -9.66
N LEU A 31 2.99 -2.19 -8.72
CA LEU A 31 2.96 -0.74 -8.90
C LEU A 31 4.14 -0.01 -8.28
N ASP A 32 5.15 -0.77 -7.82
CA ASP A 32 6.32 -0.24 -7.09
C ASP A 32 5.93 0.65 -5.90
N VAL A 33 4.82 0.28 -5.23
CA VAL A 33 4.33 0.92 -4.01
C VAL A 33 4.74 0.07 -2.82
N LYS A 34 5.27 0.70 -1.77
CA LYS A 34 5.59 -0.03 -0.53
C LYS A 34 4.29 -0.49 0.15
N SER A 35 4.18 -1.78 0.45
CA SER A 35 3.10 -2.32 1.27
C SER A 35 3.60 -2.72 2.66
N TYR A 36 2.75 -2.53 3.66
CA TYR A 36 2.97 -3.08 5.00
C TYR A 36 1.70 -3.71 5.54
N ASP A 37 1.90 -4.76 6.34
CA ASP A 37 0.83 -5.38 7.10
C ASP A 37 0.29 -4.39 8.15
N ALA A 38 -1.00 -4.10 8.07
CA ALA A 38 -1.64 -3.12 8.94
C ALA A 38 -1.56 -3.54 10.42
N VAL A 39 -1.69 -4.84 10.72
CA VAL A 39 -1.61 -5.36 12.09
C VAL A 39 -0.19 -5.21 12.64
N TYR A 40 0.83 -5.45 11.83
CA TYR A 40 2.23 -5.27 12.19
C TYR A 40 2.55 -3.80 12.50
N VAL A 41 2.08 -2.87 11.66
CA VAL A 41 2.30 -1.43 11.87
C VAL A 41 1.59 -0.95 13.13
N LEU A 42 0.32 -1.35 13.34
CA LEU A 42 -0.44 -0.98 14.54
C LEU A 42 0.21 -1.50 15.83
N LYS A 43 0.66 -2.76 15.86
CA LYS A 43 1.39 -3.34 17.00
C LYS A 43 2.69 -2.63 17.36
N LYS A 44 3.28 -1.88 16.42
CA LYS A 44 4.51 -1.11 16.66
C LYS A 44 4.27 0.29 17.20
N ILE A 45 3.03 0.77 17.16
CA ILE A 45 2.65 2.11 17.63
C ILE A 45 2.18 2.08 19.09
N GLU A 46 1.83 0.90 19.62
CA GLU A 46 1.64 0.64 21.05
C GLU A 46 2.96 0.60 21.82
#